data_AF-A0A8C7IXC6-F1
#
_entry.id   AF-A0A8C7IXC6-F1
#
_cell.length_a   1.000
_cell.length_b   1.000
_cell.length_c   1.000
_cell.angle_alpha   90.00
_cell.angle_beta   90.00
_cell.angle_gamma   90.00
#
_symmetry.space_group_name_H-M   'P 1'
#
loop_
_entity.id
_entity.type
_entity.pdbx_description
1 polymer ?
#
loop_
_entity_poly.entity_id
_entity_poly.type
_entity_poly.pdbx_seq_one_letter_code
_entity_poly.pdbx_strand_id
1 'polypeptide(L)'
;TKRADRRKSSKKRVYDEEEYEEEAMGSESQETIPAAAGKTVDESAIKLDEYGAKDYRLQMLLKNDHGSRPLWVAPDGHIFLEAFSPVYKYAQDFLVAIAEPVCRPVHVHEYKLTAYSLYAAVSVGLQTSDIVEYLQKLSKTSVPDGIVQFIKVS
;
A
#
# COMPACT_ATOMS: atom_id res chain seq x y z
N THR A 1 -64.61 31.11 -19.93
CA THR A 1 -63.63 31.39 -20.99
C THR A 1 -62.32 31.84 -20.37
N LYS A 2 -61.22 31.08 -20.58
CA LYS A 2 -59.79 31.43 -20.46
C LYS A 2 -59.30 32.01 -19.11
N ARG A 3 -58.66 31.22 -18.23
CA ARG A 3 -57.21 30.83 -18.22
C ARG A 3 -56.29 32.01 -17.84
N ALA A 4 -55.62 31.92 -16.68
CA ALA A 4 -54.15 32.02 -16.53
C ALA A 4 -53.73 32.29 -15.07
N ASP A 5 -53.33 31.22 -14.38
CA ASP A 5 -52.44 31.22 -13.23
C ASP A 5 -51.12 31.97 -13.54
N ARG A 6 -50.66 32.81 -12.61
CA ARG A 6 -49.34 33.45 -12.67
C ARG A 6 -48.67 33.40 -11.29
N ARG A 7 -48.10 32.25 -10.95
CA ARG A 7 -47.20 32.09 -9.79
C ARG A 7 -45.75 32.39 -10.20
N LYS A 8 -45.12 33.32 -9.49
CA LYS A 8 -43.73 33.79 -9.68
C LYS A 8 -42.73 32.74 -9.20
N SER A 9 -41.92 32.25 -10.14
CA SER A 9 -40.49 31.93 -10.10
C SER A 9 -39.85 31.58 -8.73
N SER A 10 -39.73 30.28 -8.44
CA SER A 10 -38.62 29.74 -7.64
C SER A 10 -37.75 28.90 -8.57
N LYS A 11 -36.54 29.40 -8.84
CA LYS A 11 -35.56 28.81 -9.76
C LYS A 11 -34.90 27.62 -9.05
N LYS A 12 -35.53 26.44 -9.19
CA LYS A 12 -35.01 25.14 -8.73
C LYS A 12 -33.76 24.83 -9.57
N ARG A 13 -32.60 24.73 -8.92
CA ARG A 13 -31.35 24.30 -9.56
C ARG A 13 -31.54 22.85 -10.02
N VAL A 14 -31.47 22.66 -11.34
CA VAL A 14 -31.36 21.36 -11.99
C VAL A 14 -29.95 20.87 -11.70
N TYR A 15 -29.83 19.71 -11.04
CA TYR A 15 -28.62 18.91 -11.07
C TYR A 15 -28.71 18.08 -12.34
N ASP A 16 -27.73 18.23 -13.22
CA ASP A 16 -27.51 17.35 -14.37
C ASP A 16 -27.12 15.97 -13.82
N GLU A 17 -27.94 14.96 -14.08
CA GLU A 17 -27.53 13.56 -14.00
C GLU A 17 -26.87 13.24 -15.34
N GLU A 18 -25.54 13.39 -15.41
CA GLU A 18 -24.78 12.80 -16.51
C GLU A 18 -24.80 11.28 -16.33
N GLU A 19 -25.62 10.63 -17.15
CA GLU A 19 -25.72 9.19 -17.35
C GLU A 19 -24.39 8.69 -17.91
N TYR A 20 -23.51 8.15 -17.04
CA TYR A 20 -22.31 7.46 -17.50
C TYR A 20 -22.72 6.11 -18.08
N GLU A 21 -22.68 6.02 -19.41
CA GLU A 21 -22.82 4.78 -20.17
C GLU A 21 -21.81 3.73 -19.64
N GLU A 22 -22.33 2.60 -19.19
CA GLU A 22 -21.55 1.47 -18.70
C GLU A 22 -20.91 0.75 -19.91
N GLU A 23 -19.75 1.23 -20.37
CA GLU A 23 -18.95 0.51 -21.35
C GLU A 23 -18.39 -0.77 -20.69
N ALA A 24 -18.97 -1.91 -21.06
CA ALA A 24 -18.49 -3.24 -20.71
C ALA A 24 -17.05 -3.43 -21.24
N MET A 25 -16.06 -3.15 -20.39
CA MET A 25 -14.67 -3.50 -20.67
C MET A 25 -14.53 -5.02 -20.70
N GLY A 26 -14.05 -5.49 -21.85
CA GLY A 26 -14.04 -6.89 -22.25
C GLY A 26 -13.20 -7.79 -21.34
N SER A 27 -13.66 -9.04 -21.27
CA SER A 27 -12.93 -10.26 -20.90
C SER A 27 -11.44 -10.04 -20.58
N GLU A 28 -11.12 -9.64 -19.35
CA GLU A 28 -9.76 -9.69 -18.87
C GLU A 28 -9.31 -11.14 -18.92
N SER A 29 -8.25 -11.37 -19.69
CA SER A 29 -7.50 -12.61 -19.72
C SER A 29 -7.24 -13.06 -18.29
N GLN A 30 -7.69 -14.26 -17.97
CA GLN A 30 -7.43 -14.95 -16.72
C GLN A 30 -5.93 -15.25 -16.67
N GLU A 31 -5.14 -14.23 -16.32
CA GLU A 31 -3.72 -14.38 -16.06
C GLU A 31 -3.57 -15.38 -14.93
N THR A 32 -2.77 -16.40 -15.17
CA THR A 32 -2.52 -17.49 -14.24
C THR A 32 -1.88 -16.92 -12.98
N ILE A 33 -2.70 -16.56 -11.99
CA ILE A 33 -2.21 -16.16 -10.68
C ILE A 33 -1.47 -17.37 -10.10
N PRO A 34 -0.14 -17.32 -9.89
CA PRO A 34 0.57 -18.44 -9.31
C PRO A 34 0.05 -18.69 -7.89
N ALA A 35 0.09 -19.95 -7.43
CA ALA A 35 -0.36 -20.35 -6.08
C ALA A 35 0.30 -19.57 -4.92
N ALA A 36 1.33 -18.78 -5.21
CA ALA A 36 1.96 -17.83 -4.30
C ALA A 36 1.06 -16.63 -3.93
N ALA A 37 0.08 -16.24 -4.74
CA ALA A 37 -0.78 -15.08 -4.46
C ALA A 37 -1.70 -15.25 -3.24
N GLY A 38 -1.94 -16.48 -2.79
CA GLY A 38 -2.65 -16.77 -1.54
C GLY A 38 -1.76 -16.72 -0.30
N LYS A 39 -0.44 -16.55 -0.44
CA LYS A 39 0.46 -16.46 0.71
C LYS A 39 0.43 -15.06 1.28
N THR A 40 -0.09 -14.94 2.49
CA THR A 40 0.11 -13.78 3.34
C THR A 40 1.41 -13.94 4.13
N VAL A 41 1.95 -12.83 4.63
CA VAL A 41 3.11 -12.87 5.53
C VAL A 41 2.72 -13.66 6.78
N ASP A 42 3.64 -14.49 7.27
CA ASP A 42 3.39 -15.33 8.45
C ASP A 42 3.33 -14.48 9.72
N GLU A 43 2.11 -14.26 10.22
CA GLU A 43 1.83 -13.50 11.43
C GLU A 43 1.99 -14.30 12.73
N SER A 44 2.29 -15.61 12.66
CA SER A 44 2.30 -16.51 13.83
C SER A 44 3.33 -16.10 14.90
N ALA A 45 4.38 -15.38 14.51
CA ALA A 45 5.42 -14.90 15.41
C ALA A 45 5.06 -13.57 16.13
N ILE A 46 3.93 -12.93 15.79
CA ILE A 46 3.55 -11.64 16.34
C ILE A 46 2.99 -11.83 17.76
N LYS A 47 3.66 -11.24 18.74
CA LYS A 47 3.18 -11.22 20.12
C LYS A 47 2.13 -10.13 20.29
N LEU A 48 1.08 -10.43 21.03
CA LEU A 48 0.10 -9.44 21.47
C LEU A 48 0.41 -9.03 22.91
N ASP A 49 0.21 -7.74 23.21
CA ASP A 49 0.26 -7.25 24.59
C ASP A 49 -1.04 -7.53 25.34
N GLU A 50 -1.08 -7.14 26.62
CA GLU A 50 -2.25 -7.32 27.51
C GLU A 50 -3.53 -6.62 27.00
N TYR A 51 -3.39 -5.66 26.09
CA TYR A 51 -4.48 -4.88 25.50
C TYR A 51 -4.79 -5.28 24.05
N GLY A 52 -4.13 -6.33 23.54
CA GLY A 52 -4.34 -6.84 22.18
C GLY A 52 -3.60 -6.08 21.07
N ALA A 53 -2.65 -5.21 21.41
CA ALA A 53 -1.79 -4.55 20.42
C ALA A 53 -0.64 -5.48 20.00
N LYS A 54 -0.28 -5.43 18.71
CA LYS A 54 0.85 -6.18 18.15
C LYS A 54 2.18 -5.57 18.65
N ASP A 55 2.96 -6.32 19.43
CA ASP A 55 4.27 -5.92 19.92
C ASP A 55 5.39 -6.38 18.97
N TYR A 56 5.99 -5.42 18.28
CA TYR A 56 7.08 -5.64 17.33
C TYR A 56 8.47 -5.33 17.87
N ARG A 57 8.60 -4.89 19.13
CA ARG A 57 9.86 -4.34 19.68
C ARG A 57 11.03 -5.32 19.63
N LEU A 58 10.77 -6.61 19.79
CA LEU A 58 11.81 -7.65 19.77
C LEU A 58 12.27 -8.03 18.36
N GLN A 59 11.44 -7.81 17.33
CA GLN A 59 11.72 -8.19 15.95
C GLN A 59 12.27 -7.01 15.13
N MET A 60 11.87 -5.78 15.51
CA MET A 60 12.24 -4.54 14.83
C MET A 60 13.21 -3.72 15.68
N LEU A 61 14.49 -4.10 15.65
CA LEU A 61 15.56 -3.38 16.36
C LEU A 61 15.84 -2.05 15.67
N LEU A 62 15.88 -0.96 16.44
CA LEU A 62 16.19 0.36 15.91
C LEU A 62 17.66 0.45 15.49
N LYS A 63 17.92 0.95 14.28
CA LYS A 63 19.28 1.20 13.81
C LYS A 63 19.79 2.55 14.32
N ASN A 64 21.10 2.69 14.46
CA ASN A 64 21.72 3.93 14.95
C ASN A 64 21.46 5.14 14.02
N ASP A 65 21.22 4.90 12.73
CA ASP A 65 20.96 5.91 11.70
C ASP A 65 19.47 6.06 11.37
N HIS A 66 18.59 5.76 12.33
CA HIS A 66 17.14 5.84 12.17
C HIS A 66 16.63 7.24 11.77
N GLY A 67 17.37 8.31 12.06
CA GLY A 67 16.95 9.69 11.74
C GLY A 67 16.97 10.02 10.24
N SER A 68 17.79 9.34 9.45
CA SER A 68 17.97 9.61 8.01
C SER A 68 17.19 8.65 7.10
N ARG A 69 16.39 7.76 7.68
CA ARG A 69 15.74 6.65 6.99
C ARG A 69 14.22 6.80 7.08
N PRO A 70 13.44 6.69 5.99
CA PRO A 70 12.03 7.06 6.04
C PRO A 70 11.07 5.88 6.30
N LEU A 71 11.55 4.63 6.30
CA LEU A 71 10.68 3.45 6.30
C LEU A 71 10.62 2.73 7.65
N TRP A 72 9.43 2.24 7.99
CA TRP A 72 9.18 1.21 9.00
C TRP A 72 8.59 -0.02 8.32
N VAL A 73 9.16 -1.19 8.55
CA VAL A 73 8.72 -2.44 7.93
C VAL A 73 8.24 -3.38 9.02
N ALA A 74 6.92 -3.54 9.11
CA ALA A 74 6.31 -4.44 10.08
C ALA A 74 6.32 -5.89 9.59
N PRO A 75 6.36 -6.88 10.51
CA PRO A 75 6.41 -8.29 10.15
C PRO A 75 5.10 -8.82 9.53
N ASP A 76 4.01 -8.05 9.58
CA ASP A 76 2.73 -8.36 8.93
C ASP A 76 2.66 -7.90 7.46
N GLY A 77 3.75 -7.34 6.93
CA GLY A 77 3.82 -6.84 5.56
C GLY A 77 3.41 -5.39 5.39
N HIS A 78 2.99 -4.70 6.46
CA HIS A 78 2.72 -3.28 6.40
C HIS A 78 4.04 -2.49 6.41
N ILE A 79 4.11 -1.48 5.54
CA ILE A 79 5.22 -0.55 5.44
C ILE A 79 4.70 0.87 5.67
N PHE A 80 5.30 1.56 6.62
CA PHE A 80 5.02 2.97 6.86
C PHE A 80 6.13 3.84 6.31
N LEU A 81 5.76 4.83 5.51
CA LEU A 81 6.66 5.79 4.85
C LEU A 81 6.45 7.18 5.44
N GLU A 82 7.51 7.78 5.96
CA GLU A 82 7.50 9.14 6.48
C GLU A 82 7.68 10.18 5.34
N ALA A 83 6.66 10.99 5.10
CA ALA A 83 6.62 11.98 4.01
C ALA A 83 7.47 13.24 4.28
N PHE A 84 7.89 13.44 5.53
CA PHE A 84 8.71 14.58 5.95
C PHE A 84 10.22 14.35 5.80
N SER A 85 10.64 13.15 5.40
CA SER A 85 12.06 12.83 5.20
C SER A 85 12.59 13.40 3.88
N PRO A 86 13.84 13.92 3.82
CA PRO A 86 14.41 14.44 2.57
C PRO A 86 14.56 13.38 1.47
N VAL A 87 14.60 12.09 1.84
CA VAL A 87 14.69 10.96 0.90
C VAL A 87 13.33 10.36 0.56
N TYR A 88 12.23 11.03 0.94
CA TYR A 88 10.86 10.57 0.69
C TYR A 88 10.60 10.20 -0.76
N LYS A 89 10.98 11.06 -1.72
CA LYS A 89 10.69 10.82 -3.15
C LYS A 89 11.24 9.48 -3.64
N TYR A 90 12.50 9.19 -3.32
CA TYR A 90 13.12 7.91 -3.68
C TYR A 90 12.45 6.71 -3.00
N ALA A 91 12.08 6.86 -1.73
CA ALA A 91 11.39 5.80 -1.00
C ALA A 91 9.96 5.58 -1.50
N GLN A 92 9.27 6.64 -1.92
CA GLN A 92 7.94 6.57 -2.52
C GLN A 92 7.99 5.86 -3.87
N ASP A 93 8.89 6.27 -4.77
CA ASP A 93 9.03 5.66 -6.09
C ASP A 93 9.36 4.17 -5.97
N PHE A 94 10.23 3.82 -5.02
CA PHE A 94 10.52 2.43 -4.70
C PHE A 94 9.28 1.67 -4.23
N LEU A 95 8.53 2.21 -3.25
CA LEU A 95 7.34 1.53 -2.71
C LEU A 95 6.21 1.39 -3.73
N VAL A 96 6.02 2.36 -4.63
CA VAL A 96 5.04 2.26 -5.71
C VAL A 96 5.36 1.09 -6.65
N ALA A 97 6.63 0.75 -6.82
CA ALA A 97 7.04 -0.36 -7.68
C ALA A 97 6.87 -1.74 -7.02
N ILE A 98 6.93 -1.82 -5.69
CA ILE A 98 7.00 -3.12 -4.97
C ILE A 98 5.81 -3.44 -4.06
N ALA A 99 4.96 -2.45 -3.74
CA ALA A 99 3.92 -2.57 -2.73
C ALA A 99 2.64 -1.83 -3.13
N GLU A 100 1.51 -2.25 -2.57
CA GLU A 100 0.22 -1.63 -2.80
C GLU A 100 -0.03 -0.49 -1.78
N PRO A 101 -0.55 0.68 -2.20
CA PRO A 101 -0.88 1.75 -1.27
C PRO A 101 -2.16 1.40 -0.49
N VAL A 102 -2.10 1.51 0.84
CA VAL A 102 -3.28 1.35 1.74
C VAL A 102 -3.87 2.71 2.06
N CYS A 103 -3.07 3.61 2.63
CA CYS A 103 -3.49 4.97 2.96
C CYS A 103 -2.38 5.99 2.70
N ARG A 104 -2.75 7.22 2.31
CA ARG A 104 -1.80 8.31 1.99
C ARG A 104 -2.19 9.62 2.69
N PRO A 105 -2.13 9.69 4.03
CA PRO A 105 -2.34 10.94 4.76
C PRO A 105 -1.10 11.83 4.68
N VAL A 106 -1.21 13.07 5.16
CA VAL A 106 -0.20 14.13 4.94
C VAL A 106 1.22 13.79 5.44
N HIS A 107 1.35 13.02 6.53
CA HIS A 107 2.64 12.84 7.20
C HIS A 107 3.25 11.43 7.06
N VAL A 108 2.43 10.38 7.12
CA VAL A 108 2.89 8.99 7.15
C VAL A 108 2.01 8.14 6.24
N HIS A 109 2.56 7.68 5.13
CA HIS A 109 1.85 6.81 4.20
C HIS A 109 1.96 5.36 4.64
N GLU A 110 0.95 4.58 4.31
CA GLU A 110 0.90 3.16 4.57
C GLU A 110 0.81 2.39 3.25
N TYR A 111 1.68 1.41 3.12
CA TYR A 111 1.76 0.47 2.00
C TYR A 111 1.69 -0.95 2.54
N LYS A 112 1.28 -1.89 1.70
CA LYS A 112 1.21 -3.31 2.04
C LYS A 112 1.95 -4.11 0.98
N LEU A 113 2.89 -4.93 1.46
CA LEU A 113 3.51 -5.96 0.64
C LEU A 113 2.52 -7.10 0.42
N THR A 114 2.32 -7.45 -0.83
CA THR A 114 1.48 -8.57 -1.26
C THR A 114 2.29 -9.44 -2.22
N ALA A 115 1.96 -10.73 -2.32
CA ALA A 115 2.60 -11.58 -3.31
C ALA A 115 2.34 -11.10 -4.74
N TYR A 116 1.19 -10.45 -4.99
CA TYR A 116 0.84 -9.86 -6.28
C TYR A 116 1.74 -8.68 -6.65
N SER A 117 1.91 -7.71 -5.73
CA SER A 117 2.79 -6.55 -5.96
C SER A 117 4.25 -6.95 -6.15
N LEU A 118 4.74 -7.95 -5.41
CA LEU A 118 6.08 -8.49 -5.60
C LEU A 118 6.24 -9.20 -6.94
N TYR A 119 5.26 -10.01 -7.35
CA TYR A 119 5.26 -10.64 -8.67
C TYR A 119 5.29 -9.61 -9.81
N ALA A 120 4.51 -8.53 -9.67
CA ALA A 120 4.52 -7.42 -10.62
C ALA A 120 5.90 -6.74 -10.66
N ALA A 121 6.52 -6.48 -9.52
CA ALA A 121 7.85 -5.89 -9.43
C ALA A 121 8.92 -6.74 -10.16
N VAL A 122 8.91 -8.06 -9.92
CA VAL A 122 9.82 -9.00 -10.57
C VAL A 122 9.56 -9.08 -12.08
N SER A 123 8.30 -9.01 -12.51
CA SER A 123 7.92 -8.99 -13.92
C SER A 123 8.41 -7.74 -14.67
N VAL A 124 8.57 -6.61 -13.96
CA VAL A 124 9.16 -5.37 -14.50
C VAL A 124 10.70 -5.43 -14.50
N GLY A 125 11.30 -6.46 -13.89
CA GLY A 125 12.74 -6.72 -13.92
C GLY A 125 13.48 -6.38 -12.62
N LEU A 126 12.78 -6.08 -11.52
CA LEU A 126 13.41 -5.90 -10.21
C LEU A 126 13.86 -7.24 -9.63
N GLN A 127 15.11 -7.32 -9.17
CA GLN A 127 15.62 -8.52 -8.50
C GLN A 127 15.17 -8.55 -7.04
N THR A 128 14.82 -9.73 -6.54
CA THR A 128 14.40 -9.91 -5.13
C THR A 128 15.52 -9.54 -4.15
N SER A 129 16.78 -9.75 -4.53
CA SER A 129 17.95 -9.30 -3.76
C SER A 129 17.97 -7.79 -3.59
N ASP A 130 17.68 -7.05 -4.66
CA ASP A 130 17.76 -5.60 -4.70
C ASP A 130 16.63 -5.02 -3.85
N ILE A 131 15.42 -5.59 -3.96
CA ILE A 131 14.26 -5.22 -3.13
C ILE A 131 14.63 -5.34 -1.64
N VAL A 132 15.22 -6.46 -1.22
CA VAL A 132 15.64 -6.67 0.17
C VAL A 132 16.73 -5.68 0.58
N GLU A 133 17.72 -5.43 -0.28
CA GLU A 133 18.81 -4.49 0.00
C GLU A 133 18.30 -3.05 0.15
N TYR A 134 17.40 -2.60 -0.74
CA TYR A 134 16.80 -1.27 -0.66
C TYR A 134 15.92 -1.12 0.58
N LEU A 135 15.13 -2.12 0.94
CA LEU A 135 14.39 -2.14 2.20
C LEU A 135 15.36 -2.01 3.38
N GLN A 136 16.45 -2.77 3.40
CA GLN A 136 17.45 -2.68 4.47
C GLN A 136 18.18 -1.34 4.52
N LYS A 137 18.36 -0.63 3.40
CA LYS A 137 18.97 0.70 3.33
C LYS A 137 18.01 1.81 3.78
N LEU A 138 16.74 1.71 3.44
CA LEU A 138 15.73 2.73 3.72
C LEU A 138 14.99 2.50 5.05
N SER A 139 15.07 1.31 5.65
CA SER A 139 14.36 1.00 6.90
C SER A 139 15.09 1.53 8.14
N LYS A 140 14.34 2.23 9.00
CA LYS A 140 14.78 2.68 10.33
C LYS A 140 15.09 1.53 11.28
N THR A 141 14.34 0.45 11.16
CA THR A 141 14.48 -0.75 11.98
C THR A 141 15.14 -1.88 11.18
N SER A 142 15.57 -2.95 11.85
CA SER A 142 15.85 -4.22 11.18
C SER A 142 14.62 -4.67 10.38
N VAL A 143 14.85 -5.21 9.19
CA VAL A 143 13.79 -5.84 8.40
C VAL A 143 13.56 -7.23 9.00
N PRO A 144 12.33 -7.59 9.41
CA PRO A 144 12.07 -8.92 9.96
C PRO A 144 12.38 -10.03 8.97
N ASP A 145 12.93 -11.15 9.44
CA ASP A 145 13.33 -12.28 8.59
C ASP A 145 12.14 -12.88 7.81
N GLY A 146 10.94 -12.87 8.41
CA GLY A 146 9.71 -13.31 7.74
C GLY A 146 9.42 -12.54 6.45
N ILE A 147 9.69 -11.22 6.43
CA ILE A 147 9.53 -10.38 5.25
C ILE A 147 10.59 -10.71 4.19
N VAL A 148 11.84 -10.89 4.62
CA VAL A 148 12.94 -11.28 3.72
C VAL A 148 12.64 -12.63 3.06
N GLN A 149 12.15 -13.59 3.83
CA GLN A 149 11.79 -14.90 3.33
C GLN A 149 10.57 -14.82 2.41
N PHE A 150 9.57 -14.01 2.74
CA PHE A 150 8.41 -13.76 1.89
C PHE A 150 8.81 -13.21 0.51
N ILE A 151 9.72 -12.23 0.47
CA ILE A 151 10.22 -11.64 -0.79
C ILE A 151 11.03 -12.65 -1.60
N LYS A 152 11.84 -13.51 -0.97
CA LYS A 152 12.66 -14.51 -1.68
C LYS A 152 11.86 -15.67 -2.25
N VAL A 153 10.68 -15.96 -1.70
CA VAL A 153 9.82 -17.09 -2.08
C VAL A 153 8.74 -16.68 -3.09
N SER A 154 8.50 -15.37 -3.24
CA SER A 154 7.59 -14.78 -4.23
C SER A 154 8.25 -14.71 -5.60
#